data_AF-A0A9D7X8T1-F1
#
_entry.id   AF-A0A9D7X8T1-F1
#
_cell.length_a   1.000
_cell.length_b   1.000
_cell.length_c   1.000
_cell.angle_alpha   90.00
_cell.angle_beta   90.00
_cell.angle_gamma   90.00
#
_symmetry.space_group_name_H-M   'P 1'
#
loop_
_entity.id
_entity.type
_entity.pdbx_description
1 polymer ?
#
loop_
_entity_poly.entity_id
_entity_poly.type
_entity_poly.pdbx_seq_one_letter_code
_entity_poly.pdbx_strand_id
1 'polypeptide(L)'
;MEHAALVVGPPLTAGQGIGHTLLVEGATLDDAGARYRPFVGDYFSAMGMPVLAGRGIAPGDDTGERLAWVNQTFVRQYLAGREPIGARVAWKPGEAGADDAPRWMRVVGIVADVRGNALRIDEPPVVYAPYVQREANWIRFGTLVARVKGDPDSYRDTLARAVQAGDPALPLGEVASMRDRSDRALARDRFMLQLVALFAGLALLLGAQGVFGVVAFAVEQRRTEIGVRLALGARPAQAMTTLMRSTLTPILIGSALGLLLTVAAGRVLSSLLYAVSATDPVALSAAAVTLISAALLAAWLPARRAQRVDISRTLQR
;
A
#
# COMPACT_ATOMS: atom_id res chain seq x y z
N MET A 1 -25.76 -9.90 -17.77
CA MET A 1 -25.33 -8.70 -17.03
C MET A 1 -26.36 -8.40 -15.97
N GLU A 2 -25.95 -8.03 -14.77
CA GLU A 2 -26.88 -7.61 -13.72
C GLU A 2 -27.04 -6.09 -13.70
N HIS A 3 -25.93 -5.37 -13.78
CA HIS A 3 -25.91 -3.91 -13.80
C HIS A 3 -24.81 -3.42 -14.73
N ALA A 4 -25.05 -2.31 -15.41
CA ALA A 4 -24.06 -1.63 -16.23
C ALA A 4 -24.22 -0.12 -16.10
N ALA A 5 -23.10 0.59 -16.19
CA ALA A 5 -23.07 2.04 -16.11
C ALA A 5 -21.90 2.59 -16.91
N LEU A 6 -22.06 3.81 -17.41
CA LEU A 6 -20.96 4.60 -17.98
C LEU A 6 -20.47 5.57 -16.90
N VAL A 7 -19.16 5.69 -16.72
CA VAL A 7 -18.57 6.58 -15.73
C VAL A 7 -17.27 7.19 -16.23
N VAL A 8 -16.99 8.41 -15.78
CA VAL A 8 -15.72 9.07 -16.07
C VAL A 8 -14.80 8.98 -14.85
N GLY A 9 -13.60 8.46 -15.05
CA GLY A 9 -12.61 8.32 -13.98
C GLY A 9 -13.00 7.35 -12.86
N PRO A 10 -13.39 6.09 -13.16
CA PRO A 10 -13.65 5.12 -12.10
C PRO A 10 -12.38 4.84 -11.27
N PRO A 11 -12.53 4.30 -10.05
CA PRO A 11 -11.41 3.84 -9.23
C PRO A 11 -10.44 2.94 -10.02
N LEU A 12 -9.16 2.94 -9.63
CA LEU A 12 -8.08 2.16 -10.27
C LEU A 12 -7.83 2.49 -11.75
N THR A 13 -8.29 3.65 -12.22
CA THR A 13 -8.03 4.14 -13.58
C THR A 13 -7.19 5.41 -13.51
N ALA A 14 -5.88 5.26 -13.76
CA ALA A 14 -4.94 6.37 -13.73
C ALA A 14 -5.26 7.42 -14.81
N GLY A 15 -5.06 8.69 -14.49
CA GLY A 15 -5.17 9.80 -15.45
C GLY A 15 -6.59 10.22 -15.87
N GLN A 16 -7.64 9.54 -15.39
CA GLN A 16 -9.03 9.88 -15.73
C GLN A 16 -9.80 10.59 -14.61
N GLY A 17 -9.16 10.87 -13.47
CA GLY A 17 -9.79 11.59 -12.37
C GLY A 17 -9.96 13.07 -12.70
N ILE A 18 -11.15 13.62 -12.49
CA ILE A 18 -11.43 15.04 -12.66
C ILE A 18 -11.52 15.67 -11.27
N GLY A 19 -10.55 16.53 -10.95
CA GLY A 19 -10.60 17.37 -9.75
C GLY A 19 -11.39 18.64 -10.05
N HIS A 20 -12.27 19.02 -9.13
CA HIS A 20 -13.01 20.27 -9.18
C HIS A 20 -12.93 20.97 -7.84
N THR A 21 -13.05 22.29 -7.89
CA THR A 21 -13.30 23.06 -6.66
C THR A 21 -14.79 23.26 -6.54
N LEU A 22 -15.37 22.77 -5.45
CA LEU A 22 -16.79 22.87 -5.19
C LEU A 22 -17.08 23.94 -4.15
N LEU A 23 -18.27 24.53 -4.26
CA LEU A 23 -18.88 25.35 -3.24
C LEU A 23 -19.77 24.45 -2.38
N VAL A 24 -19.72 24.64 -1.06
CA VAL A 24 -20.57 23.91 -0.10
C VAL A 24 -21.43 24.93 0.63
N GLU A 25 -22.75 24.74 0.61
CA GLU A 25 -23.69 25.69 1.19
C GLU A 25 -23.46 25.87 2.70
N GLY A 26 -23.37 27.13 3.12
CA GLY A 26 -23.15 27.52 4.51
C GLY A 26 -21.75 27.25 5.07
N ALA A 27 -20.83 26.65 4.30
CA ALA A 27 -19.42 26.61 4.69
C ALA A 27 -18.78 27.98 4.39
N THR A 28 -17.88 28.46 5.25
CA THR A 28 -16.98 29.55 4.84
C THR A 28 -16.24 29.06 3.59
N LEU A 29 -16.28 29.87 2.53
CA LEU A 29 -15.83 29.60 1.16
C LEU A 29 -14.33 29.33 1.04
N ASP A 30 -13.81 28.34 1.76
CA ASP A 30 -12.51 27.76 1.48
C ASP A 30 -12.72 26.66 0.44
N ASP A 31 -12.04 26.81 -0.68
CA ASP A 31 -12.04 25.92 -1.85
C ASP A 31 -12.08 24.44 -1.48
N ALA A 32 -13.27 23.83 -1.55
CA ALA A 32 -13.46 22.42 -1.27
C ALA A 32 -13.03 21.60 -2.49
N GLY A 33 -11.76 21.17 -2.49
CA GLY A 33 -11.23 20.26 -3.49
C GLY A 33 -11.94 18.90 -3.40
N ALA A 34 -12.63 18.50 -4.46
CA ALA A 34 -13.28 17.20 -4.56
C ALA A 34 -13.13 16.63 -5.97
N ARG A 35 -13.10 15.30 -6.07
CA ARG A 35 -13.21 14.63 -7.36
C ARG A 35 -14.65 14.66 -7.82
N TYR A 36 -14.85 15.02 -9.08
CA TYR A 36 -16.14 14.91 -9.73
C TYR A 36 -16.18 13.62 -10.56
N ARG A 37 -17.21 12.82 -10.34
CA ARG A 37 -17.38 11.53 -11.01
C ARG A 37 -18.76 11.46 -11.67
N PRO A 38 -18.90 11.97 -12.90
CA PRO A 38 -20.15 11.89 -13.62
C PRO A 38 -20.42 10.46 -14.08
N PHE A 39 -21.69 10.04 -14.03
CA PHE A 39 -22.10 8.70 -14.39
C PHE A 39 -23.44 8.67 -15.17
N VAL A 40 -23.70 7.54 -15.83
CA VAL A 40 -25.00 7.20 -16.43
C VAL A 40 -25.37 5.78 -16.03
N GLY A 41 -26.64 5.57 -15.67
CA GLY A 41 -27.16 4.26 -15.25
C GLY A 41 -26.76 3.90 -13.81
N ASP A 42 -26.76 2.60 -13.51
CA ASP A 42 -26.68 2.06 -12.14
C ASP A 42 -25.24 1.92 -11.64
N TYR A 43 -24.50 3.03 -11.58
CA TYR A 43 -23.07 3.00 -11.29
C TYR A 43 -22.71 2.34 -9.95
N PHE A 44 -23.43 2.69 -8.88
CA PHE A 44 -23.15 2.13 -7.55
C PHE A 44 -23.39 0.62 -7.50
N SER A 45 -24.46 0.12 -8.12
CA SER A 45 -24.74 -1.31 -8.20
C SER A 45 -23.74 -2.05 -9.08
N ALA A 46 -23.36 -1.46 -10.23
CA ALA A 46 -22.32 -2.01 -11.10
C ALA A 46 -20.98 -2.16 -10.36
N MET A 47 -20.58 -1.14 -9.60
CA MET A 47 -19.34 -1.17 -8.80
C MET A 47 -19.47 -1.87 -7.44
N GLY A 48 -20.68 -2.15 -6.97
CA GLY A 48 -20.92 -2.77 -5.65
C GLY A 48 -20.62 -1.81 -4.50
N MET A 49 -20.86 -0.52 -4.73
CA MET A 49 -20.65 0.54 -3.76
C MET A 49 -21.86 0.63 -2.82
N PRO A 50 -21.69 0.43 -1.51
CA PRO A 50 -22.80 0.53 -0.58
C PRO A 50 -23.18 2.00 -0.34
N VAL A 51 -24.48 2.27 -0.34
CA VAL A 51 -25.07 3.54 0.10
C VAL A 51 -25.21 3.48 1.62
N LEU A 52 -24.57 4.42 2.31
CA LEU A 52 -24.51 4.46 3.77
C LEU A 52 -25.68 5.24 4.39
N ALA A 53 -26.16 6.28 3.71
CA ALA A 53 -27.30 7.08 4.13
C ALA A 53 -28.00 7.74 2.95
N GLY A 54 -29.25 8.17 3.15
CA GLY A 54 -30.09 8.70 2.08
C GLY A 54 -30.59 7.58 1.17
N ARG A 55 -30.50 7.78 -0.15
CA ARG A 55 -30.97 6.80 -1.15
C ARG A 55 -29.95 6.55 -2.25
N GLY A 56 -30.08 5.41 -2.93
CA GLY A 56 -29.35 5.10 -4.15
C GLY A 56 -29.87 5.86 -5.38
N ILE A 57 -29.30 5.51 -6.53
CA ILE A 57 -29.69 6.03 -7.84
C ILE A 57 -31.04 5.41 -8.23
N ALA A 58 -31.97 6.24 -8.68
CA ALA A 58 -33.28 5.85 -9.16
C ALA A 58 -33.51 6.36 -10.60
N PRO A 59 -34.37 5.69 -11.40
CA PRO A 59 -34.77 6.19 -12.70
C PRO A 59 -35.36 7.60 -12.62
N GLY A 60 -34.92 8.52 -13.49
CA GLY A 60 -35.38 9.91 -13.54
C GLY A 60 -34.55 10.91 -12.74
N ASP A 61 -33.59 10.45 -11.93
CA ASP A 61 -32.65 11.32 -11.18
C ASP A 61 -31.72 12.16 -12.07
N ASP A 62 -31.66 11.83 -13.36
CA ASP A 62 -30.94 12.53 -14.40
C ASP A 62 -31.74 13.71 -15.00
N THR A 63 -33.03 13.81 -14.67
CA THR A 63 -33.94 14.86 -15.15
C THR A 63 -34.44 15.77 -14.03
N GLY A 64 -34.59 17.07 -14.32
CA GLY A 64 -35.17 18.03 -13.38
C GLY A 64 -34.15 18.68 -12.44
N GLU A 65 -34.33 18.50 -11.12
CA GLU A 65 -33.43 19.07 -10.12
C GLU A 65 -32.05 18.42 -10.21
N ARG A 66 -30.98 19.19 -10.01
CA ARG A 66 -29.63 18.64 -10.00
C ARG A 66 -29.34 17.93 -8.68
N LEU A 67 -28.92 16.68 -8.76
CA LEU A 67 -28.75 15.78 -7.62
C LEU A 67 -27.32 15.25 -7.57
N ALA A 68 -26.81 15.09 -6.35
CA ALA A 68 -25.48 14.57 -6.12
C ALA A 68 -25.47 13.51 -5.00
N TRP A 69 -24.50 12.62 -5.10
CA TRP A 69 -24.09 11.72 -4.03
C TRP A 69 -22.67 12.05 -3.65
N VAL A 70 -22.32 11.87 -2.38
CA VAL A 70 -20.99 12.17 -1.86
C VAL A 70 -20.41 10.98 -1.12
N ASN A 71 -19.10 10.84 -1.06
CA ASN A 71 -18.50 9.78 -0.25
C ASN A 71 -18.41 10.15 1.24
N GLN A 72 -18.13 9.16 2.07
CA GLN A 72 -17.96 9.34 3.51
C GLN A 72 -16.83 10.33 3.84
N THR A 73 -15.71 10.35 3.09
CA THR A 73 -14.65 11.36 3.26
C THR A 73 -15.16 12.78 3.06
N PHE A 74 -15.96 13.04 2.02
CA PHE A 74 -16.52 14.37 1.77
C PHE A 74 -17.33 14.86 2.97
N VAL A 75 -18.17 14.00 3.53
CA VAL A 75 -19.01 14.34 4.69
C VAL A 75 -18.15 14.63 5.91
N ARG A 76 -17.15 13.79 6.19
CA ARG A 76 -16.21 14.00 7.32
C ARG A 76 -15.42 15.30 7.21
N GLN A 77 -15.09 15.74 5.99
CA GLN A 77 -14.25 16.93 5.79
C GLN A 77 -15.05 18.23 5.69
N TYR A 78 -16.14 18.23 4.93
CA TYR A 78 -16.85 19.47 4.57
C TYR A 78 -18.22 19.63 5.25
N LEU A 79 -18.80 18.54 5.76
CA LEU A 79 -20.14 18.54 6.38
C LEU A 79 -20.10 18.01 7.83
N ALA A 80 -18.93 18.02 8.47
CA ALA A 80 -18.79 17.57 9.86
C ALA A 80 -19.72 18.37 10.79
N GLY A 81 -20.59 17.68 11.52
CA GLY A 81 -21.54 18.31 12.43
C GLY A 81 -22.76 18.96 11.76
N ARG A 82 -22.96 18.75 10.46
CA ARG A 82 -24.15 19.21 9.71
C ARG A 82 -24.94 18.03 9.17
N GLU A 83 -26.22 18.23 8.92
CA GLU A 83 -27.06 17.23 8.23
C GLU A 83 -26.60 17.12 6.77
N PRO A 84 -26.05 15.97 6.33
CA PRO A 84 -25.46 15.84 4.99
C PRO A 84 -26.52 15.64 3.90
N ILE A 85 -27.65 15.01 4.21
CA ILE A 85 -28.73 14.80 3.25
C ILE A 85 -29.53 16.09 3.12
N GLY A 86 -29.73 16.55 1.88
CA GLY A 86 -30.38 17.83 1.58
C GLY A 86 -29.42 19.02 1.51
N ALA A 87 -28.17 18.87 1.98
CA ALA A 87 -27.14 19.89 1.79
C ALA A 87 -26.92 20.18 0.30
N ARG A 88 -26.51 21.40 -0.05
CA ARG A 88 -26.25 21.78 -1.44
C ARG A 88 -24.77 21.97 -1.69
N VAL A 89 -24.33 21.47 -2.84
CA VAL A 89 -22.97 21.61 -3.35
C VAL A 89 -23.04 22.13 -4.78
N ALA A 90 -22.15 23.03 -5.18
CA ALA A 90 -22.13 23.55 -6.55
C ALA A 90 -20.73 23.48 -7.15
N TRP A 91 -20.64 23.34 -8.47
CA TRP A 91 -19.41 23.72 -9.15
C TRP A 91 -19.18 25.23 -9.00
N LYS A 92 -17.91 25.63 -8.94
CA LYS A 92 -17.58 27.05 -9.03
C LYS A 92 -18.10 27.69 -10.33
N PRO A 93 -18.41 29.00 -10.31
CA PRO A 93 -18.64 29.79 -11.52
C PRO A 93 -17.58 29.52 -12.59
N GLY A 94 -18.00 29.37 -13.86
CA GLY A 94 -17.11 29.08 -14.99
C GLY A 94 -16.63 27.64 -15.13
N GLU A 95 -16.82 26.75 -14.13
CA GLU A 95 -16.38 25.35 -14.24
C GLU A 95 -17.43 24.42 -14.89
N ALA A 96 -18.73 24.77 -14.86
CA ALA A 96 -19.82 23.87 -15.28
C ALA A 96 -20.70 24.36 -16.45
N GLY A 97 -20.51 25.58 -16.93
CA GLY A 97 -21.33 26.19 -17.99
C GLY A 97 -20.73 27.51 -18.51
N ALA A 98 -21.38 28.11 -19.50
CA ALA A 98 -20.95 29.37 -20.12
C ALA A 98 -21.26 30.62 -19.28
N ASP A 99 -22.12 30.49 -18.26
CA ASP A 99 -22.54 31.59 -17.38
C ASP A 99 -21.83 31.54 -16.01
N ASP A 100 -21.67 32.69 -15.37
CA ASP A 100 -21.00 32.85 -14.06
C ASP A 100 -21.85 32.45 -12.84
N ALA A 101 -22.97 31.76 -13.02
CA ALA A 101 -23.84 31.36 -11.91
C ALA A 101 -23.45 29.98 -11.35
N PRO A 102 -23.30 29.82 -10.02
CA PRO A 102 -23.04 28.52 -9.41
C PRO A 102 -24.22 27.57 -9.65
N ARG A 103 -23.90 26.37 -10.16
CA ARG A 103 -24.88 25.33 -10.49
C ARG A 103 -25.03 24.38 -9.30
N TRP A 104 -25.95 24.69 -8.40
CA TRP A 104 -26.21 23.93 -7.18
C TRP A 104 -26.84 22.56 -7.46
N MET A 105 -26.34 21.56 -6.74
CA MET A 105 -26.80 20.18 -6.68
C MET A 105 -27.19 19.85 -5.24
N ARG A 106 -28.30 19.15 -5.04
CA ARG A 106 -28.73 18.68 -3.73
C ARG A 106 -28.14 17.29 -3.44
N VAL A 107 -27.53 17.13 -2.27
CA VAL A 107 -27.00 15.85 -1.81
C VAL A 107 -28.15 14.94 -1.39
N VAL A 108 -28.30 13.78 -2.03
CA VAL A 108 -29.42 12.84 -1.78
C VAL A 108 -28.97 11.48 -1.24
N GLY A 109 -27.66 11.22 -1.22
CA GLY A 109 -27.12 10.00 -0.62
C GLY A 109 -25.63 10.08 -0.35
N ILE A 110 -25.20 9.25 0.60
CA ILE A 110 -23.80 9.07 0.98
C ILE A 110 -23.38 7.67 0.58
N VAL A 111 -22.27 7.55 -0.14
CA VAL A 111 -21.68 6.26 -0.53
C VAL A 111 -20.40 5.98 0.26
N ALA A 112 -20.06 4.72 0.46
CA ALA A 112 -18.81 4.37 1.12
C ALA A 112 -17.58 4.83 0.31
N ASP A 113 -16.49 5.09 1.02
CA ASP A 113 -15.20 5.39 0.41
C ASP A 113 -14.71 4.17 -0.39
N VAL A 114 -14.33 4.40 -1.65
CA VAL A 114 -13.78 3.36 -2.53
C VAL A 114 -12.30 3.63 -2.70
N ARG A 115 -11.47 2.61 -2.49
CA ARG A 115 -10.03 2.70 -2.72
C ARG A 115 -9.77 3.04 -4.18
N GLY A 116 -9.30 4.26 -4.45
CA GLY A 116 -8.95 4.72 -5.79
C GLY A 116 -7.54 4.27 -6.18
N ASN A 117 -6.68 5.23 -6.54
CA ASN A 117 -5.38 4.92 -7.13
C ASN A 117 -4.44 4.24 -6.11
N ALA A 118 -3.73 3.21 -6.58
CA ALA A 118 -2.80 2.39 -5.80
C ALA A 118 -3.43 1.72 -4.55
N LEU A 119 -4.76 1.51 -4.54
CA LEU A 119 -5.50 0.89 -3.43
C LEU A 119 -5.25 1.55 -2.06
N ARG A 120 -4.82 2.81 -2.04
CA ARG A 120 -4.58 3.58 -0.81
C ARG A 120 -5.93 3.89 -0.15
N ILE A 121 -5.92 3.91 1.18
CA ILE A 121 -7.15 4.07 1.99
C ILE A 121 -7.69 5.50 1.93
N ASP A 122 -6.83 6.51 1.71
CA ASP A 122 -7.23 7.92 1.69
C ASP A 122 -7.79 8.32 0.32
N GLU A 123 -8.99 7.85 -0.01
CA GLU A 123 -9.72 8.40 -1.16
C GLU A 123 -10.13 9.85 -0.84
N PRO A 124 -9.82 10.83 -1.72
CA PRO A 124 -10.22 12.21 -1.51
C PRO A 124 -11.75 12.35 -1.47
N PRO A 125 -12.28 13.50 -1.04
CA PRO A 125 -13.69 13.82 -1.22
C PRO A 125 -14.13 13.60 -2.68
N VAL A 126 -15.26 12.93 -2.89
CA VAL A 126 -15.81 12.66 -4.22
C VAL A 126 -17.28 13.06 -4.25
N VAL A 127 -17.66 13.75 -5.33
CA VAL A 127 -19.04 14.04 -5.70
C VAL A 127 -19.38 13.26 -6.96
N TYR A 128 -20.43 12.45 -6.88
CA TYR A 128 -21.00 11.68 -7.97
C TYR A 128 -22.28 12.37 -8.42
N ALA A 129 -22.42 12.64 -9.71
CA ALA A 129 -23.64 13.23 -10.26
C ALA A 129 -23.97 12.62 -11.63
N PRO A 130 -25.24 12.63 -12.05
CA PRO A 130 -25.61 12.19 -13.39
C PRO A 130 -24.92 13.04 -14.46
N TYR A 131 -24.37 12.38 -15.48
CA TYR A 131 -23.55 13.00 -16.52
C TYR A 131 -24.28 14.15 -17.24
N VAL A 132 -25.58 13.98 -17.48
CA VAL A 132 -26.42 14.95 -18.21
C VAL A 132 -26.66 16.27 -17.47
N GLN A 133 -26.39 16.34 -16.16
CA GLN A 133 -26.64 17.55 -15.36
C GLN A 133 -25.61 18.67 -15.60
N ARG A 134 -24.52 18.39 -16.33
CA ARG A 134 -23.49 19.37 -16.69
C ARG A 134 -23.69 19.84 -18.13
N GLU A 135 -23.87 21.15 -18.30
CA GLU A 135 -24.17 21.76 -19.62
C GLU A 135 -22.91 21.84 -20.50
N ALA A 136 -21.74 22.07 -19.91
CA ALA A 136 -20.46 22.04 -20.62
C ALA A 136 -19.96 20.60 -20.80
N ASN A 137 -20.49 19.88 -21.79
CA ASN A 137 -20.10 18.50 -22.13
C ASN A 137 -18.78 18.42 -22.91
N TRP A 138 -17.67 18.77 -22.26
CA TRP A 138 -16.31 18.67 -22.83
C TRP A 138 -15.68 17.28 -22.67
N ILE A 139 -16.28 16.40 -21.87
CA ILE A 139 -15.72 15.09 -21.56
C ILE A 139 -16.00 14.12 -22.72
N ARG A 140 -14.97 13.80 -23.49
CA ARG A 140 -15.04 12.89 -24.66
C ARG A 140 -14.54 11.47 -24.38
N PHE A 141 -14.40 11.11 -23.11
CA PHE A 141 -13.92 9.80 -22.69
C PHE A 141 -14.81 9.26 -21.56
N GLY A 142 -14.96 7.95 -21.51
CA GLY A 142 -15.75 7.28 -20.48
C GLY A 142 -15.33 5.82 -20.38
N THR A 143 -15.60 5.23 -19.23
CA THR A 143 -15.38 3.80 -18.99
C THR A 143 -16.74 3.15 -18.78
N LEU A 144 -17.04 2.15 -19.59
CA LEU A 144 -18.18 1.27 -19.34
C LEU A 144 -17.79 0.30 -18.22
N VAL A 145 -18.56 0.30 -17.14
CA VAL A 145 -18.44 -0.68 -16.07
C VAL A 145 -19.66 -1.59 -16.07
N ALA A 146 -19.44 -2.89 -15.89
CA ALA A 146 -20.50 -3.87 -15.88
C ALA A 146 -20.27 -4.93 -14.81
N ARG A 147 -21.34 -5.31 -14.13
CA ARG A 147 -21.40 -6.45 -13.22
C ARG A 147 -21.99 -7.65 -13.95
N VAL A 148 -21.23 -8.75 -13.94
CA VAL A 148 -21.60 -10.01 -14.58
C VAL A 148 -21.61 -11.15 -13.55
N LYS A 149 -22.41 -12.18 -13.81
CA LYS A 149 -22.42 -13.43 -13.03
C LYS A 149 -21.32 -14.35 -13.58
N GLY A 150 -20.60 -15.04 -12.70
CA GLY A 150 -19.52 -15.94 -13.10
C GLY A 150 -18.18 -15.22 -13.27
N ASP A 151 -17.31 -15.79 -14.11
CA ASP A 151 -15.98 -15.24 -14.39
C ASP A 151 -16.08 -13.98 -15.27
N PRO A 152 -15.67 -12.79 -14.81
CA PRO A 152 -15.69 -11.58 -15.63
C PRO A 152 -14.82 -11.66 -16.89
N ASP A 153 -13.74 -12.45 -16.84
CA ASP A 153 -12.78 -12.53 -17.94
C ASP A 153 -13.35 -13.25 -19.16
N SER A 154 -14.31 -14.16 -18.98
CA SER A 154 -15.02 -14.81 -20.08
C SER A 154 -15.93 -13.87 -20.86
N TYR A 155 -16.21 -12.67 -20.35
CA TYR A 155 -17.08 -11.68 -21.00
C TYR A 155 -16.33 -10.61 -21.81
N ARG A 156 -14.99 -10.62 -21.82
CA ARG A 156 -14.17 -9.57 -22.45
C ARG A 156 -14.48 -9.35 -23.93
N ASP A 157 -14.42 -10.41 -24.73
CA ASP A 157 -14.65 -10.32 -26.19
C ASP A 157 -16.10 -9.99 -26.52
N THR A 158 -17.04 -10.45 -25.70
CA THR A 158 -18.47 -10.16 -25.86
C THR A 158 -18.75 -8.68 -25.57
N LEU A 159 -18.14 -8.13 -24.52
CA LEU A 159 -18.20 -6.72 -24.17
C LEU A 159 -17.56 -5.82 -25.23
N ALA A 160 -16.36 -6.18 -25.69
CA ALA A 160 -15.66 -5.45 -26.75
C ALA A 160 -16.50 -5.37 -28.03
N ARG A 161 -17.05 -6.51 -28.47
CA ARG A 161 -17.93 -6.57 -29.64
C ARG A 161 -19.22 -5.77 -29.45
N ALA A 162 -19.82 -5.79 -28.26
CA ALA A 162 -21.03 -5.03 -27.98
C ALA A 162 -20.80 -3.51 -28.10
N VAL A 163 -19.67 -3.01 -27.60
CA VAL A 163 -19.30 -1.59 -27.73
C VAL A 163 -19.00 -1.23 -29.18
N GLN A 164 -18.21 -2.05 -29.89
CA GLN A 164 -17.92 -1.86 -31.32
C GLN A 164 -19.16 -1.93 -32.21
N ALA A 165 -20.16 -2.74 -31.86
CA ALA A 165 -21.42 -2.81 -32.59
C ALA A 165 -22.27 -1.54 -32.42
N GLY A 166 -22.14 -0.86 -31.28
CA GLY A 166 -22.82 0.42 -31.04
C GLY A 166 -22.19 1.57 -31.83
N ASP A 167 -20.86 1.66 -31.83
CA ASP A 167 -20.12 2.60 -32.66
C ASP A 167 -18.72 2.05 -33.01
N PRO A 168 -18.49 1.61 -34.26
CA PRO A 168 -17.21 1.06 -34.71
C PRO A 168 -16.06 2.09 -34.71
N ALA A 169 -16.36 3.40 -34.72
CA ALA A 169 -15.36 4.46 -34.75
C ALA A 169 -14.79 4.77 -33.35
N LEU A 170 -15.38 4.23 -32.28
CA LEU A 170 -14.88 4.44 -30.93
C LEU A 170 -13.59 3.65 -30.70
N PRO A 171 -12.49 4.32 -30.30
CA PRO A 171 -11.30 3.62 -29.87
C PRO A 171 -11.62 2.86 -28.57
N LEU A 172 -11.68 1.53 -28.67
CA LEU A 172 -11.84 0.69 -27.51
C LEU A 172 -10.59 0.76 -26.64
N GLY A 173 -10.76 1.30 -25.44
CA GLY A 173 -9.77 1.18 -24.39
C GLY A 173 -9.64 -0.26 -23.89
N GLU A 174 -8.79 -0.43 -22.89
CA GLU A 174 -8.54 -1.74 -22.30
C GLU A 174 -9.77 -2.31 -21.56
N VAL A 175 -10.28 -3.44 -22.06
CA VAL A 175 -11.30 -4.26 -21.39
C VAL A 175 -10.62 -5.19 -20.38
N ALA A 176 -10.82 -4.91 -19.09
CA ALA A 176 -10.22 -5.66 -18.00
C ALA A 176 -11.18 -5.83 -16.82
N SER A 177 -11.10 -6.97 -16.15
CA SER A 177 -11.81 -7.19 -14.89
C SER A 177 -11.25 -6.32 -13.77
N MET A 178 -12.06 -6.05 -12.75
CA MET A 178 -11.60 -5.29 -11.57
C MET A 178 -10.47 -6.02 -10.83
N ARG A 179 -10.44 -7.36 -10.89
CA ARG A 179 -9.36 -8.19 -10.35
C ARG A 179 -8.04 -7.90 -11.07
N ASP A 180 -8.04 -7.99 -12.39
CA ASP A 180 -6.88 -7.65 -13.23
C ASP A 180 -6.37 -6.24 -12.98
N ARG A 181 -7.28 -5.27 -12.87
CA ARG A 181 -6.91 -3.88 -12.57
C ARG A 181 -6.27 -3.75 -11.19
N SER A 182 -6.80 -4.45 -10.18
CA SER A 182 -6.22 -4.45 -8.84
C SER A 182 -4.82 -5.11 -8.82
N ASP A 183 -4.64 -6.22 -9.52
CA ASP A 183 -3.34 -6.92 -9.59
C ASP A 183 -2.29 -6.08 -10.31
N ARG A 184 -2.68 -5.38 -11.39
CA ARG A 184 -1.79 -4.46 -12.10
C ARG A 184 -1.47 -3.20 -11.32
N ALA A 185 -2.44 -2.65 -10.57
CA ALA A 185 -2.19 -1.52 -9.68
C ALA A 185 -1.13 -1.85 -8.62
N LEU A 186 -1.06 -3.12 -8.17
CA LEU A 186 -0.08 -3.60 -7.21
C LEU A 186 1.22 -4.13 -7.84
N ALA A 187 1.28 -4.34 -9.16
CA ALA A 187 2.43 -4.96 -9.81
C ALA A 187 3.73 -4.16 -9.60
N ARG A 188 3.64 -2.82 -9.68
CA ARG A 188 4.79 -1.93 -9.44
C ARG A 188 5.27 -2.01 -7.98
N ASP A 189 4.35 -2.02 -7.03
CA ASP A 189 4.67 -2.11 -5.61
C ASP A 189 5.28 -3.48 -5.28
N ARG A 190 4.73 -4.57 -5.83
CA ARG A 190 5.28 -5.92 -5.72
C ARG A 190 6.71 -6.00 -6.26
N PHE A 191 6.97 -5.41 -7.43
CA PHE A 191 8.32 -5.39 -8.02
C PHE A 191 9.33 -4.63 -7.14
N MET A 192 8.94 -3.46 -6.62
CA MET A 192 9.79 -2.70 -5.70
C MET A 192 10.04 -3.46 -4.40
N LEU A 193 9.02 -4.10 -3.83
CA LEU A 193 9.15 -4.94 -2.64
C LEU A 193 10.08 -6.14 -2.88
N GLN A 194 10.02 -6.77 -4.05
CA GLN A 194 10.94 -7.86 -4.43
C GLN A 194 12.39 -7.36 -4.49
N LEU A 195 12.63 -6.18 -5.06
CA LEU A 195 13.96 -5.59 -5.14
C LEU A 195 14.50 -5.21 -3.77
N VAL A 196 13.66 -4.62 -2.90
CA VAL A 196 13.99 -4.33 -1.50
C VAL A 196 14.30 -5.62 -0.75
N ALA A 197 13.48 -6.67 -0.92
CA ALA A 197 13.72 -7.97 -0.29
C ALA A 197 15.03 -8.61 -0.74
N LEU A 198 15.37 -8.49 -2.04
CA LEU A 198 16.65 -8.95 -2.57
C LEU A 198 17.82 -8.21 -1.94
N PHE A 199 17.80 -6.87 -1.91
CA PHE A 199 18.87 -6.09 -1.30
C PHE A 199 18.98 -6.30 0.21
N ALA A 200 17.85 -6.42 0.92
CA ALA A 200 17.82 -6.76 2.34
C ALA A 200 18.44 -8.15 2.57
N GLY A 201 18.12 -9.14 1.73
CA GLY A 201 18.73 -10.46 1.77
C GLY A 201 20.24 -10.44 1.54
N LEU A 202 20.72 -9.68 0.56
CA LEU A 202 22.16 -9.50 0.30
C LEU A 202 22.87 -8.79 1.46
N ALA A 203 22.26 -7.73 2.02
CA ALA A 203 22.80 -7.03 3.19
C ALA A 203 22.87 -7.96 4.42
N LEU A 204 21.85 -8.80 4.62
CA LEU A 204 21.82 -9.80 5.69
C LEU A 204 22.93 -10.85 5.52
N LEU A 205 23.16 -11.33 4.29
CA LEU A 205 24.26 -12.24 3.97
C LEU A 205 25.63 -11.61 4.24
N LEU A 206 25.84 -10.37 3.79
CA LEU A 206 27.09 -9.63 4.05
C LEU A 206 27.30 -9.40 5.55
N GLY A 207 26.24 -9.04 6.28
CA GLY A 207 26.28 -8.90 7.74
C GLY A 207 26.63 -10.21 8.44
N ALA A 208 25.99 -11.31 8.04
CA ALA A 208 26.27 -12.65 8.57
C ALA A 208 27.73 -13.08 8.30
N GLN A 209 28.25 -12.81 7.11
CA GLN A 209 29.64 -13.08 6.75
C GLN A 209 30.63 -12.24 7.58
N GLY A 210 30.32 -10.95 7.80
CA GLY A 210 31.12 -10.07 8.65
C GLY A 210 31.17 -10.56 10.09
N VAL A 211 30.02 -10.91 10.67
CA VAL A 211 29.95 -11.50 12.02
C VAL A 211 30.72 -12.82 12.07
N PHE A 212 30.56 -13.69 11.07
CA PHE A 212 31.32 -14.94 10.99
C PHE A 212 32.82 -14.70 10.99
N GLY A 213 33.32 -13.78 10.16
CA GLY A 213 34.74 -13.45 10.06
C GLY A 213 35.31 -12.91 11.37
N VAL A 214 34.63 -11.95 12.00
CA VAL A 214 35.07 -11.36 13.28
C VAL A 214 35.08 -12.41 14.39
N VAL A 215 34.03 -13.24 14.49
CA VAL A 215 33.95 -14.29 15.52
C VAL A 215 35.00 -15.37 15.30
N ALA A 216 35.16 -15.86 14.07
CA ALA A 216 36.16 -16.87 13.74
C ALA A 216 37.59 -16.37 14.02
N PHE A 217 37.89 -15.12 13.66
CA PHE A 217 39.17 -14.49 13.97
C PHE A 217 39.41 -14.34 15.47
N ALA A 218 38.42 -13.88 16.23
CA ALA A 218 38.51 -13.72 17.67
C ALA A 218 38.73 -15.06 18.41
N VAL A 219 38.11 -16.15 17.92
CA VAL A 219 38.31 -17.49 18.45
C VAL A 219 39.72 -18.00 18.15
N GLU A 220 40.21 -17.80 16.93
CA GLU A 220 41.55 -18.24 16.54
C GLU A 220 42.64 -17.52 17.34
N GLN A 221 42.51 -16.21 17.57
CA GLN A 221 43.43 -15.44 18.42
C GLN A 221 43.51 -15.95 19.86
N ARG A 222 42.39 -16.45 20.41
CA ARG A 222 42.30 -16.96 21.78
C ARG A 222 42.65 -18.45 21.90
N ARG A 223 42.92 -19.13 20.79
CA ARG A 223 43.21 -20.57 20.77
C ARG A 223 44.46 -20.94 21.57
N THR A 224 45.51 -20.12 21.47
CA THR A 224 46.76 -20.30 22.21
C THR A 224 46.56 -20.15 23.72
N GLU A 225 45.78 -19.14 24.14
CA GLU A 225 45.46 -18.89 25.55
C GLU A 225 44.65 -20.05 26.16
N ILE A 226 43.70 -20.58 25.39
CA ILE A 226 42.90 -21.75 25.77
C ILE A 226 43.79 -22.99 25.90
N GLY A 227 44.72 -23.20 24.95
CA GLY A 227 45.68 -24.30 24.98
C GLY A 227 46.60 -24.27 26.21
N VAL A 228 47.13 -23.11 26.57
CA VAL A 228 47.96 -22.94 27.77
C VAL A 228 47.16 -23.21 29.05
N ARG A 229 45.92 -22.70 29.17
CA ARG A 229 45.07 -22.97 30.34
C ARG A 229 44.72 -24.45 30.49
N LEU A 230 44.44 -25.14 29.39
CA LEU A 230 44.20 -26.59 29.39
C LEU A 230 45.45 -27.36 29.82
N ALA A 231 46.64 -26.97 29.35
CA ALA A 231 47.92 -27.58 29.75
C ALA A 231 48.22 -27.39 31.25
N LEU A 232 47.75 -26.28 31.84
CA LEU A 232 47.83 -26.02 33.29
C LEU A 232 46.72 -26.72 34.11
N GLY A 233 45.91 -27.59 33.50
CA GLY A 233 44.89 -28.39 34.19
C GLY A 233 43.52 -27.73 34.32
N ALA A 234 43.26 -26.63 33.61
CA ALA A 234 41.94 -25.99 33.64
C ALA A 234 40.85 -26.90 33.03
N ARG A 235 39.65 -26.89 33.64
CA ARG A 235 38.51 -27.65 33.13
C ARG A 235 38.10 -27.13 31.73
N PRO A 236 37.93 -28.00 30.72
CA PRO A 236 37.55 -27.60 29.35
C PRO A 236 36.28 -26.75 29.29
N ALA A 237 35.32 -27.04 30.18
CA ALA A 237 34.06 -26.30 30.28
C ALA A 237 34.27 -24.83 30.68
N GLN A 238 35.18 -24.54 31.62
CA GLN A 238 35.46 -23.16 32.08
C GLN A 238 36.13 -22.31 30.99
N ALA A 239 37.05 -22.92 30.22
CA ALA A 239 37.70 -22.27 29.08
C ALA A 239 36.68 -21.94 27.98
N MET A 240 35.77 -22.88 27.67
CA MET A 240 34.72 -22.70 26.67
C MET A 240 33.70 -21.64 27.09
N THR A 241 33.24 -21.63 28.35
CA THR A 241 32.29 -20.62 28.83
C THR A 241 32.86 -19.21 28.78
N THR A 242 34.15 -19.04 29.09
CA THR A 242 34.82 -17.73 29.04
C THR A 242 34.90 -17.22 27.61
N LEU A 243 35.26 -18.10 26.67
CA LEU A 243 35.28 -17.79 25.24
C LEU A 243 33.88 -17.38 24.75
N MET A 244 32.86 -18.20 25.01
CA MET A 244 31.49 -17.92 24.57
C MET A 244 30.94 -16.63 25.16
N ARG A 245 31.19 -16.33 26.44
CA ARG A 245 30.78 -15.04 27.03
C ARG A 245 31.44 -13.87 26.33
N SER A 246 32.75 -13.95 26.08
CA SER A 246 33.50 -12.88 25.42
C SER A 246 33.08 -12.64 23.97
N THR A 247 32.57 -13.66 23.27
CA THR A 247 32.09 -13.54 21.88
C THR A 247 30.60 -13.19 21.80
N LEU A 248 29.74 -13.77 22.63
CA LEU A 248 28.30 -13.51 22.58
C LEU A 248 27.91 -12.14 23.11
N THR A 249 28.62 -11.60 24.10
CA THR A 249 28.30 -10.29 24.70
C THR A 249 28.30 -9.15 23.67
N PRO A 250 29.38 -8.93 22.88
CA PRO A 250 29.37 -7.88 21.86
C PRO A 250 28.35 -8.13 20.73
N ILE A 251 28.04 -9.39 20.41
CA ILE A 251 27.02 -9.75 19.42
C ILE A 251 25.63 -9.35 19.92
N LEU A 252 25.28 -9.69 21.16
CA LEU A 252 23.99 -9.34 21.76
C LEU A 252 23.83 -7.82 21.88
N ILE A 253 24.88 -7.11 22.32
CA ILE A 253 24.86 -5.64 22.39
C ILE A 253 24.69 -5.04 20.99
N GLY A 254 25.46 -5.52 20.01
CA GLY A 254 25.35 -5.06 18.63
C GLY A 254 23.97 -5.32 18.02
N SER A 255 23.38 -6.50 18.28
CA SER A 255 22.02 -6.82 17.84
C SER A 255 20.96 -5.93 18.51
N ALA A 256 21.08 -5.68 19.81
CA ALA A 256 20.17 -4.79 20.53
C ALA A 256 20.25 -3.34 20.00
N LEU A 257 21.46 -2.82 19.81
CA LEU A 257 21.67 -1.50 19.22
C LEU A 257 21.18 -1.43 17.78
N GLY A 258 21.43 -2.47 16.98
CA GLY A 258 20.94 -2.58 15.61
C GLY A 258 19.42 -2.51 15.54
N LEU A 259 18.71 -3.29 16.37
CA LEU A 259 17.25 -3.26 16.47
C LEU A 259 16.73 -1.87 16.86
N LEU A 260 17.34 -1.22 17.84
CA LEU A 260 16.98 0.15 18.23
C LEU A 260 17.17 1.12 17.06
N LEU A 261 18.29 1.01 16.34
CA LEU A 261 18.58 1.85 15.18
C LEU A 261 17.58 1.62 14.04
N THR A 262 17.20 0.36 13.78
CA THR A 262 16.21 0.00 12.77
C THR A 262 14.84 0.58 13.12
N VAL A 263 14.40 0.48 14.37
CA VAL A 263 13.12 1.06 14.81
C VAL A 263 13.15 2.60 14.71
N ALA A 264 14.26 3.23 15.09
CA ALA A 264 14.43 4.68 14.96
C ALA A 264 14.39 5.13 13.50
N ALA A 265 15.16 4.48 12.63
CA ALA A 265 15.17 4.76 11.19
C ALA A 265 13.80 4.49 10.55
N GLY A 266 13.13 3.39 10.93
CA GLY A 266 11.79 3.05 10.49
C GLY A 266 10.77 4.12 10.85
N ARG A 267 10.87 4.72 12.04
CA ARG A 267 10.03 5.86 12.44
C ARG A 267 10.29 7.09 11.57
N VAL A 268 11.55 7.45 11.35
CA VAL A 268 11.91 8.57 10.47
C VAL A 268 11.38 8.33 9.06
N LEU A 269 11.60 7.15 8.49
CA LEU A 269 11.07 6.76 7.18
C LEU A 269 9.55 6.80 7.13
N SER A 270 8.84 6.35 8.17
CA SER A 270 7.37 6.41 8.23
C SER A 270 6.81 7.85 8.28
N SER A 271 7.59 8.81 8.79
CA SER A 271 7.22 10.23 8.75
C SER A 271 7.36 10.84 7.35
N LEU A 272 8.19 10.23 6.50
CA LEU A 272 8.43 10.68 5.11
C LEU A 272 7.60 9.89 4.09
N LEU A 273 7.25 8.64 4.42
CA LEU A 273 6.56 7.69 3.54
C LEU A 273 5.18 7.34 4.08
N TYR A 274 4.17 7.70 3.32
CA TYR A 274 2.78 7.63 3.73
C TYR A 274 2.25 6.19 3.67
N ALA A 275 1.70 5.70 4.80
CA ALA A 275 1.13 4.36 5.02
C ALA A 275 2.13 3.19 5.10
N VAL A 276 3.39 3.43 5.49
CA VAL A 276 4.34 2.37 5.83
C VAL A 276 4.34 2.16 7.35
N SER A 277 4.03 0.95 7.80
CA SER A 277 4.19 0.60 9.22
C SER A 277 5.69 0.64 9.57
N ALA A 278 6.07 1.46 10.54
CA ALA A 278 7.46 1.62 10.98
C ALA A 278 8.05 0.34 11.60
N THR A 279 7.20 -0.62 11.97
CA THR A 279 7.58 -1.83 12.70
C THR A 279 6.82 -3.04 12.13
N ASP A 280 7.53 -3.88 11.39
CA ASP A 280 7.10 -5.26 11.09
C ASP A 280 7.82 -6.21 12.07
N PRO A 281 7.12 -6.74 13.09
CA PRO A 281 7.72 -7.65 14.07
C PRO A 281 8.24 -8.95 13.44
N VAL A 282 7.63 -9.41 12.36
CA VAL A 282 8.01 -10.64 11.68
C VAL A 282 9.32 -10.45 10.94
N ALA A 283 9.46 -9.35 10.18
CA ALA A 283 10.71 -9.03 9.49
C ALA A 283 11.88 -8.81 10.47
N LEU A 284 11.65 -8.08 11.56
CA LEU A 284 12.67 -7.80 12.58
C LEU A 284 13.10 -9.06 13.33
N SER A 285 12.15 -9.92 13.72
CA SER A 285 12.46 -11.19 14.39
C SER A 285 13.18 -12.16 13.45
N ALA A 286 12.77 -12.26 12.19
CA ALA A 286 13.46 -13.08 11.19
C ALA A 286 14.92 -12.64 10.97
N ALA A 287 15.17 -11.32 10.86
CA ALA A 287 16.52 -10.77 10.72
C ALA A 287 17.39 -11.07 11.97
N ALA A 288 16.86 -10.83 13.16
CA ALA A 288 17.56 -11.10 14.42
C ALA A 288 17.91 -12.59 14.57
N VAL A 289 16.95 -13.49 14.33
CA VAL A 289 17.16 -14.94 14.38
C VAL A 289 18.23 -15.37 13.37
N THR A 290 18.21 -14.82 12.16
CA THR A 290 19.20 -15.16 11.12
C THR A 290 20.61 -14.75 11.54
N LEU A 291 20.80 -13.53 12.04
CA LEU A 291 22.11 -13.04 12.48
C LEU A 291 22.63 -13.80 13.72
N ILE A 292 21.77 -14.08 14.69
CA ILE A 292 22.12 -14.87 15.88
C ILE A 292 22.49 -16.30 15.47
N SER A 293 21.75 -16.90 14.54
CA SER A 293 22.06 -18.24 14.01
C SER A 293 23.42 -18.26 13.29
N ALA A 294 23.71 -17.25 12.47
CA ALA A 294 25.02 -17.10 11.81
C ALA A 294 26.15 -16.94 12.84
N ALA A 295 25.96 -16.12 13.87
CA ALA A 295 26.91 -15.96 14.98
C ALA A 295 27.16 -17.27 15.73
N LEU A 296 26.11 -18.02 16.05
CA LEU A 296 26.21 -19.31 16.74
C LEU A 296 26.94 -20.35 15.88
N LEU A 297 26.63 -20.44 14.58
CA LEU A 297 27.35 -21.31 13.65
C LEU A 297 28.83 -20.92 13.53
N ALA A 298 29.11 -19.62 13.47
CA ALA A 298 30.47 -19.08 13.44
C ALA A 298 31.27 -19.37 14.70
N ALA A 299 30.63 -19.36 15.88
CA ALA A 299 31.28 -19.70 17.13
C ALA A 299 31.47 -21.22 17.26
N TRP A 300 30.50 -22.02 16.81
CA TRP A 300 30.50 -23.46 16.97
C TRP A 300 31.49 -24.19 16.07
N LEU A 301 31.63 -23.81 14.79
CA LEU A 301 32.52 -24.48 13.84
C LEU A 301 34.01 -24.44 14.25
N PRO A 302 34.60 -23.26 14.57
CA PRO A 302 35.99 -23.16 15.03
C PRO A 302 36.18 -23.78 16.41
N ALA A 303 35.23 -23.62 17.33
CA ALA A 303 35.30 -24.27 18.66
C ALA A 303 35.33 -25.80 18.54
N ARG A 304 34.53 -26.39 17.64
CA ARG A 304 34.60 -27.82 17.31
C ARG A 304 35.93 -28.22 16.68
N ARG A 305 36.47 -27.39 15.78
CA ARG A 305 37.80 -27.62 15.19
C ARG A 305 38.91 -27.52 16.23
N ALA A 306 38.81 -26.63 17.22
CA ALA A 306 39.76 -26.47 18.31
C ALA A 306 39.78 -27.68 19.25
N GLN A 307 38.62 -28.29 19.52
CA GLN A 307 38.54 -29.54 20.29
C GLN A 307 39.16 -30.76 19.59
N ARG A 308 39.37 -30.70 18.27
CA ARG A 308 40.00 -31.78 17.47
C ARG A 308 41.50 -31.56 17.21
N VAL A 309 42.10 -30.48 17.73
CA VAL A 309 43.54 -30.30 17.61
C VAL A 309 44.24 -31.11 18.68
N ASP A 310 44.97 -32.11 18.21
CA ASP A 310 45.92 -32.90 18.96
C ASP A 310 46.93 -31.99 19.67
N ILE A 311 46.93 -32.04 21.01
CA ILE A 311 47.83 -31.28 21.91
C ILE A 311 49.31 -31.53 21.56
N SER A 312 49.61 -32.66 20.93
CA SER A 312 50.96 -33.05 20.50
C SER A 312 51.57 -32.15 19.41
N ARG A 313 50.78 -31.44 18.60
CA ARG A 313 51.31 -30.54 17.55
C ARG A 313 51.52 -29.09 17.99
N THR A 314 50.97 -28.67 19.14
CA THR A 314 51.00 -27.26 19.57
C THR A 314 52.28 -26.88 20.35
N LEU A 315 53.12 -27.85 20.72
CA LEU A 315 54.34 -27.62 21.51
C LEU A 315 55.64 -27.55 20.68
N GLN A 316 55.57 -27.51 19.35
CA GLN A 316 56.75 -27.46 18.46
C GLN A 316 56.87 -26.17 17.62
N ARG A 317 56.11 -25.12 17.92
CA ARG A 317 56.24 -23.80 17.29
C ARG A 317 56.34 -22.69 18.34
#